data_AF-A0A0S3S2J5-F1
#
_entry.id   AF-A0A0S3S2J5-F1
#
_cell.length_a   1.000
_cell.length_b   1.000
_cell.length_c   1.000
_cell.angle_alpha   90.00
_cell.angle_beta   90.00
_cell.angle_gamma   90.00
#
_symmetry.space_group_name_H-M   'P 1'
#
loop_
_entity.id
_entity.type
_entity.pdbx_description
1 polymer ?
#
loop_
_entity_poly.entity_id
_entity_poly.type
_entity_poly.pdbx_seq_one_letter_code
_entity_poly.pdbx_strand_id
1 'polypeptide(L)'
;MAEALAEMTKRSSYFQQIEEDVQRYTKQIIELRSAITNFKTKDMIELVKFHKDVESVLENLTDESQVLSRFEGFPSKKLEAIRMATALYLRLDSILAELQNWNIVTPVRQFLDKAERYFNKIKTELDSLERIKDEESKKFKSHNIEFDFYILIKIKEAMVDVSSNCMELALKERRNDAASRDSGSNLINGKRKEHGKLLWRAFQFAFRVYTFAGGHDDRADILTRELAKEIESDPNQP
;
A
#
# COMPACT_ATOMS: atom_id res chain seq x y z
N MET A 1 -5.70 -17.35 -50.75
CA MET A 1 -4.87 -17.47 -49.52
C MET A 1 -5.57 -16.92 -48.28
N ALA A 2 -6.23 -15.76 -48.33
CA ALA A 2 -7.06 -15.25 -47.22
C ALA A 2 -8.28 -16.15 -46.90
N GLU A 3 -8.95 -16.71 -47.91
CA GLU A 3 -10.10 -17.62 -47.71
C GLU A 3 -9.71 -18.95 -47.07
N ALA A 4 -8.57 -19.54 -47.44
CA ALA A 4 -8.09 -20.80 -46.84
C ALA A 4 -7.71 -20.63 -45.36
N LEU A 5 -7.14 -19.48 -44.98
CA LEU A 5 -6.86 -19.13 -43.59
C LEU A 5 -8.15 -18.83 -42.80
N ALA A 6 -9.14 -18.17 -43.41
CA ALA A 6 -10.46 -17.95 -42.84
C ALA A 6 -11.22 -19.28 -42.59
N GLU A 7 -11.04 -20.26 -43.47
CA GLU A 7 -11.67 -21.58 -43.35
C GLU A 7 -10.97 -22.49 -42.33
N MET A 8 -9.63 -22.40 -42.23
CA MET A 8 -8.87 -23.09 -41.17
C MET A 8 -9.10 -22.48 -39.78
N THR A 9 -9.27 -21.15 -39.68
CA THR A 9 -9.60 -20.48 -38.41
C THR A 9 -11.03 -20.80 -37.95
N LYS A 10 -12.01 -20.91 -38.84
CA LYS A 10 -13.38 -21.39 -38.52
C LYS A 10 -13.46 -22.82 -37.99
N ARG A 11 -12.48 -23.67 -38.29
CA ARG A 11 -12.39 -25.06 -37.80
C ARG A 11 -11.61 -25.19 -36.48
N SER A 12 -10.97 -24.12 -36.03
CA SER A 12 -10.27 -24.12 -34.74
C SER A 12 -11.28 -24.00 -33.62
N SER A 13 -11.23 -24.94 -32.67
CA SER A 13 -12.04 -24.90 -31.45
C SER A 13 -11.89 -23.58 -30.69
N TYR A 14 -10.71 -22.97 -30.73
CA TYR A 14 -10.43 -21.69 -30.10
C TYR A 14 -11.26 -20.54 -30.69
N PHE A 15 -11.34 -20.41 -32.02
CA PHE A 15 -12.13 -19.35 -32.65
C PHE A 15 -13.63 -19.60 -32.51
N GLN A 16 -14.06 -20.86 -32.46
CA GLN A 16 -15.44 -21.22 -32.17
C GLN A 16 -15.83 -20.81 -30.73
N GLN A 17 -14.96 -21.06 -29.74
CA GLN A 17 -15.17 -20.60 -28.36
C GLN A 17 -15.25 -19.07 -28.27
N ILE A 18 -14.43 -18.34 -29.02
CA ILE A 18 -14.53 -16.87 -29.08
C ILE A 18 -15.87 -16.43 -29.68
N GLU A 19 -16.32 -17.06 -30.77
CA GLU A 19 -17.64 -16.73 -31.37
C GLU A 19 -18.81 -17.08 -30.44
N GLU A 20 -18.72 -18.21 -29.73
CA GLU A 20 -19.68 -18.60 -28.69
C GLU A 20 -19.71 -17.59 -27.54
N ASP A 21 -18.55 -17.15 -27.05
CA ASP A 21 -18.45 -16.14 -25.99
C ASP A 21 -19.02 -14.79 -26.45
N VAL A 22 -18.70 -14.37 -27.68
CA VAL A 22 -19.30 -13.15 -28.26
C VAL A 22 -20.81 -13.26 -28.23
N GLN A 23 -21.40 -14.35 -28.72
CA GLN A 23 -22.86 -14.53 -28.75
C GLN A 23 -23.47 -14.61 -27.34
N ARG A 24 -22.86 -15.41 -26.46
CA ARG A 24 -23.34 -15.67 -25.10
C ARG A 24 -23.30 -14.43 -24.22
N TYR A 25 -22.23 -13.64 -24.31
CA TYR A 25 -22.01 -12.46 -23.47
C TYR A 25 -22.36 -11.14 -24.16
N THR A 26 -22.87 -11.15 -25.40
CA THR A 26 -23.24 -9.93 -26.16
C THR A 26 -24.00 -8.91 -25.31
N LYS A 27 -25.07 -9.34 -24.64
CA LYS A 27 -25.91 -8.44 -23.85
C LYS A 27 -25.13 -7.80 -22.70
N GLN A 28 -24.37 -8.62 -21.96
CA GLN A 28 -23.57 -8.16 -20.82
C GLN A 28 -22.44 -7.23 -21.26
N ILE A 29 -21.75 -7.53 -22.37
CA ILE A 29 -20.67 -6.70 -22.92
C ILE A 29 -21.21 -5.35 -23.41
N ILE A 30 -22.39 -5.30 -24.02
CA ILE A 30 -23.04 -4.04 -24.42
C ILE A 30 -23.43 -3.21 -23.18
N GLU A 31 -23.96 -3.85 -22.14
CA GLU A 31 -24.26 -3.21 -20.86
C GLU A 31 -22.99 -2.65 -20.20
N LEU A 32 -21.92 -3.45 -20.13
CA LEU A 32 -20.59 -3.03 -19.66
C LEU A 32 -20.03 -1.88 -20.48
N ARG A 33 -20.16 -1.91 -21.81
CA ARG A 33 -19.72 -0.81 -22.68
C ARG A 33 -20.36 0.50 -22.26
N SER A 34 -21.68 0.49 -22.04
CA SER A 34 -22.42 1.66 -21.58
C SER A 34 -22.00 2.07 -20.16
N ALA A 35 -21.92 1.11 -19.24
CA ALA A 35 -21.55 1.33 -17.86
C ALA A 35 -20.15 1.95 -17.73
N ILE A 36 -19.13 1.34 -18.36
CA ILE A 36 -17.75 1.85 -18.36
C ILE A 36 -17.69 3.23 -19.00
N THR A 37 -18.35 3.45 -20.15
CA THR A 37 -18.33 4.76 -20.83
C THR A 37 -18.89 5.87 -19.94
N ASN A 38 -19.97 5.59 -19.21
CA ASN A 38 -20.65 6.56 -18.36
C ASN A 38 -20.13 6.62 -16.92
N PHE A 39 -19.30 5.66 -16.50
CA PHE A 39 -18.77 5.59 -15.14
C PHE A 39 -17.99 6.85 -14.78
N LYS A 40 -18.33 7.46 -13.65
CA LYS A 40 -17.60 8.58 -13.06
C LYS A 40 -17.64 8.37 -11.56
N THR A 41 -16.51 8.54 -10.90
CA THR A 41 -16.48 8.39 -9.45
C THR A 41 -15.42 9.29 -8.83
N LYS A 42 -15.70 9.65 -7.58
CA LYS A 42 -14.78 10.29 -6.64
C LYS A 42 -14.53 9.41 -5.42
N ASP A 43 -15.26 8.30 -5.31
CA ASP A 43 -15.20 7.37 -4.18
C ASP A 43 -14.41 6.13 -4.60
N MET A 44 -13.34 5.85 -3.87
CA MET A 44 -12.48 4.70 -4.15
C MET A 44 -13.17 3.37 -3.83
N ILE A 45 -14.15 3.35 -2.92
CA ILE A 45 -14.93 2.15 -2.61
C ILE A 45 -15.87 1.83 -3.77
N GLU A 46 -16.52 2.84 -4.34
CA GLU A 46 -17.32 2.71 -5.56
C GLU A 46 -16.46 2.24 -6.73
N LEU A 47 -15.25 2.81 -6.90
CA LEU A 47 -14.28 2.39 -7.91
C LEU A 47 -13.95 0.89 -7.79
N VAL A 48 -13.60 0.42 -6.60
CA VAL A 48 -13.26 -0.99 -6.35
C VAL A 48 -14.46 -1.90 -6.61
N LYS A 49 -15.65 -1.51 -6.17
CA LYS A 49 -16.87 -2.28 -6.40
C LYS A 49 -17.19 -2.37 -7.89
N PHE A 50 -17.16 -1.25 -8.60
CA PHE A 50 -17.41 -1.20 -10.04
C PHE A 50 -16.40 -2.04 -10.81
N HIS A 51 -15.11 -1.93 -10.48
CA HIS A 51 -14.07 -2.78 -11.07
C HIS A 51 -14.38 -4.26 -10.86
N LYS A 52 -14.74 -4.67 -9.64
CA LYS A 52 -15.11 -6.06 -9.35
C LYS A 52 -16.32 -6.54 -10.17
N ASP A 53 -17.34 -5.71 -10.31
CA ASP A 53 -18.53 -6.04 -11.11
C ASP A 53 -18.16 -6.23 -12.59
N VAL A 54 -17.29 -5.37 -13.13
CA VAL A 54 -16.78 -5.49 -14.50
C VAL A 54 -15.95 -6.76 -14.69
N GLU A 55 -14.96 -7.01 -13.82
CA GLU A 55 -14.09 -8.18 -13.93
C GLU A 55 -14.86 -9.50 -13.77
N SER A 56 -15.92 -9.53 -12.94
CA SER A 56 -16.76 -10.74 -12.78
C SER A 56 -17.45 -11.21 -14.05
N VAL A 57 -17.61 -10.32 -15.03
CA VAL A 57 -18.13 -10.66 -16.35
C VAL A 57 -16.99 -11.03 -17.29
N LEU A 58 -15.91 -10.23 -17.31
CA LEU A 58 -14.78 -10.40 -18.22
C LEU A 58 -13.98 -11.69 -17.94
N GLU A 59 -13.91 -12.15 -16.69
CA GLU A 59 -13.21 -13.39 -16.30
C GLU A 59 -13.82 -14.66 -16.90
N ASN A 60 -15.08 -14.58 -17.38
CA ASN A 60 -15.75 -15.72 -18.02
C ASN A 60 -15.44 -15.84 -19.52
N LEU A 61 -14.69 -14.89 -20.09
CA LEU A 61 -14.33 -14.88 -21.50
C LEU A 61 -13.07 -15.72 -21.72
N THR A 62 -13.07 -16.56 -22.75
CA THR A 62 -11.91 -17.41 -23.11
C THR A 62 -10.71 -16.56 -23.53
N ASP A 63 -10.96 -15.48 -24.29
CA ASP A 63 -9.97 -14.50 -24.68
C ASP A 63 -10.61 -13.10 -24.68
N GLU A 64 -10.40 -12.37 -23.58
CA GLU A 64 -10.96 -11.03 -23.39
C GLU A 64 -10.63 -10.10 -24.56
N SER A 65 -9.37 -10.08 -25.00
CA SER A 65 -8.91 -9.16 -26.05
C SER A 65 -9.59 -9.44 -27.39
N GLN A 66 -9.65 -10.73 -27.78
CA GLN A 66 -10.30 -11.13 -29.02
C GLN A 66 -11.81 -10.93 -28.97
N VAL A 67 -12.47 -11.26 -27.87
CA VAL A 67 -13.92 -11.08 -27.71
C VAL A 67 -14.27 -9.59 -27.74
N LEU A 68 -13.61 -8.75 -26.94
CA LEU A 68 -13.88 -7.32 -26.88
C LEU A 68 -13.57 -6.60 -28.20
N SER A 69 -12.60 -7.08 -28.98
CA SER A 69 -12.29 -6.53 -30.31
C SER A 69 -13.45 -6.62 -31.31
N ARG A 70 -14.40 -7.55 -31.09
CA ARG A 70 -15.60 -7.69 -31.93
C ARG A 70 -16.68 -6.65 -31.62
N PHE A 71 -16.56 -5.93 -30.51
CA PHE A 71 -17.50 -4.89 -30.10
C PHE A 71 -16.94 -3.51 -30.45
N GLU A 72 -17.37 -2.97 -31.59
CA GLU A 72 -16.93 -1.64 -32.02
C GLU A 72 -17.23 -0.56 -30.96
N GLY A 73 -16.23 0.29 -30.72
CA GLY A 73 -16.30 1.38 -29.76
C GLY A 73 -16.26 0.94 -28.30
N PHE A 74 -15.80 -0.28 -27.98
CA PHE A 74 -15.59 -0.67 -26.59
C PHE A 74 -14.56 0.26 -25.91
N PRO A 75 -14.84 0.79 -24.70
CA PRO A 75 -14.01 1.79 -24.05
C PRO A 75 -12.76 1.19 -23.38
N SER A 76 -11.94 0.43 -24.11
CA SER A 76 -10.78 -0.29 -23.57
C SER A 76 -9.81 0.61 -22.82
N LYS A 77 -9.52 1.81 -23.34
CA LYS A 77 -8.64 2.78 -22.65
C LYS A 77 -9.16 3.18 -21.27
N LYS A 78 -10.48 3.33 -21.15
CA LYS A 78 -11.13 3.67 -19.88
C LYS A 78 -11.18 2.48 -18.94
N LEU A 79 -11.43 1.28 -19.45
CA LEU A 79 -11.33 0.04 -18.68
C LEU A 79 -9.93 -0.10 -18.07
N GLU A 80 -8.89 0.08 -18.87
CA GLU A 80 -7.51 0.05 -18.38
C GLU A 80 -7.22 1.14 -17.35
N ALA A 81 -7.77 2.35 -17.52
CA ALA A 81 -7.68 3.40 -16.51
C ALA A 81 -8.33 3.00 -15.17
N ILE A 82 -9.49 2.34 -15.22
CA ILE A 82 -10.19 1.82 -14.03
C ILE A 82 -9.36 0.73 -13.36
N ARG A 83 -8.82 -0.22 -14.13
CA ARG A 83 -7.93 -1.29 -13.63
C ARG A 83 -6.70 -0.71 -12.95
N MET A 84 -6.00 0.22 -13.60
CA MET A 84 -4.81 0.88 -13.05
C MET A 84 -5.13 1.68 -11.78
N ALA A 85 -6.21 2.46 -11.77
CA ALA A 85 -6.63 3.24 -10.60
C ALA A 85 -6.99 2.31 -9.43
N THR A 86 -7.77 1.25 -9.69
CA THR A 86 -8.18 0.29 -8.66
C THR A 86 -6.97 -0.44 -8.08
N ALA A 87 -6.06 -0.93 -8.94
CA ALA A 87 -4.84 -1.61 -8.50
C ALA A 87 -3.95 -0.69 -7.66
N LEU A 88 -3.82 0.59 -8.04
CA LEU A 88 -3.07 1.57 -7.27
C LEU A 88 -3.70 1.79 -5.90
N TYR A 89 -5.02 1.98 -5.82
CA TYR A 89 -5.73 2.18 -4.57
C TYR A 89 -5.60 0.96 -3.64
N LEU A 90 -5.89 -0.25 -4.13
CA LEU A 90 -5.80 -1.49 -3.34
C LEU A 90 -4.38 -1.74 -2.81
N ARG A 91 -3.35 -1.40 -3.58
CA ARG A 91 -1.96 -1.49 -3.13
C ARG A 91 -1.68 -0.54 -1.96
N LEU A 92 -2.13 0.71 -2.07
CA LEU A 92 -1.96 1.71 -1.01
C LEU A 92 -2.79 1.38 0.24
N ASP A 93 -4.01 0.88 0.04
CA ASP A 93 -4.89 0.43 1.12
C ASP A 93 -4.31 -0.78 1.85
N SER A 94 -3.70 -1.73 1.14
CA SER A 94 -2.97 -2.85 1.74
C SER A 94 -1.81 -2.37 2.61
N ILE A 95 -1.03 -1.38 2.14
CA ILE A 95 0.05 -0.78 2.93
C ILE A 95 -0.51 -0.13 4.20
N LEU A 96 -1.59 0.65 4.07
CA LEU A 96 -2.23 1.32 5.20
C LEU A 96 -2.75 0.30 6.22
N ALA A 97 -3.42 -0.75 5.76
CA ALA A 97 -3.94 -1.83 6.61
C ALA A 97 -2.82 -2.59 7.32
N GLU A 98 -1.69 -2.85 6.66
CA GLU A 98 -0.52 -3.48 7.28
C GLU A 98 0.07 -2.60 8.38
N LEU A 99 0.15 -1.28 8.17
CA LEU A 99 0.65 -0.33 9.19
C LEU A 99 -0.32 -0.18 10.37
N GLN A 100 -1.64 -0.16 10.13
CA GLN A 100 -2.65 -0.05 11.18
C GLN A 100 -2.75 -1.31 12.04
N ASN A 101 -2.59 -2.49 11.41
CA ASN A 101 -2.60 -3.78 12.10
C ASN A 101 -1.20 -4.23 12.54
N TRP A 102 -0.28 -3.28 12.73
CA TRP A 102 1.10 -3.59 13.03
C TRP A 102 1.25 -4.16 14.44
N ASN A 103 1.37 -5.48 14.52
CA ASN A 103 1.47 -6.20 15.79
C ASN A 103 2.77 -5.86 16.54
N ILE A 104 2.62 -5.42 17.78
CA ILE A 104 3.71 -5.24 18.74
C ILE A 104 4.27 -6.63 19.09
N VAL A 105 5.49 -6.93 18.64
CA VAL A 105 6.18 -8.20 18.90
C VAL A 105 7.32 -7.96 19.89
N THR A 106 7.46 -8.85 20.87
CA THR A 106 8.66 -8.93 21.72
C THR A 106 9.56 -10.03 21.13
N PRO A 107 10.88 -9.82 20.97
CA PRO A 107 11.72 -8.71 21.48
C PRO A 107 11.65 -7.40 20.68
N VAL A 108 11.77 -6.25 21.36
CA VAL A 108 11.70 -4.90 20.78
C VAL A 108 12.72 -4.68 19.66
N ARG A 109 13.90 -5.29 19.76
CA ARG A 109 14.93 -5.25 18.70
C ARG A 109 14.41 -5.82 17.37
N GLN A 110 13.75 -6.97 17.41
CA GLN A 110 13.21 -7.62 16.19
C GLN A 110 12.04 -6.82 15.62
N PHE A 111 11.22 -6.24 16.50
CA PHE A 111 10.15 -5.34 16.11
C PHE A 111 10.69 -4.10 15.37
N LEU A 112 11.72 -3.46 15.92
CA LEU A 112 12.37 -2.30 15.30
C LEU A 112 13.03 -2.66 13.97
N ASP A 113 13.74 -3.79 13.89
CA ASP A 113 14.36 -4.27 12.65
C ASP A 113 13.31 -4.50 11.54
N LYS A 114 12.15 -5.06 11.90
CA LYS A 114 11.04 -5.28 10.96
C LYS A 114 10.43 -3.94 10.50
N ALA A 115 10.21 -3.01 11.42
CA ALA A 115 9.66 -1.69 11.12
C ALA A 115 10.60 -0.88 10.22
N GLU A 116 11.90 -0.85 10.51
CA GLU A 116 12.91 -0.14 9.69
C GLU A 116 12.98 -0.69 8.26
N ARG A 117 13.00 -2.02 8.09
CA ARG A 117 13.04 -2.66 6.77
C ARG A 117 11.78 -2.33 5.97
N TYR A 118 10.62 -2.41 6.61
CA TYR A 118 9.33 -2.15 5.97
C TYR A 118 9.20 -0.66 5.59
N PHE A 119 9.59 0.24 6.49
CA PHE A 119 9.67 1.67 6.22
C PHE A 119 10.54 1.99 4.99
N ASN A 120 11.72 1.37 4.89
CA ASN A 120 12.61 1.60 3.74
C ASN A 120 11.93 1.20 2.41
N LYS A 121 11.20 0.07 2.41
CA LYS A 121 10.46 -0.41 1.24
C LYS A 121 9.34 0.56 0.85
N ILE A 122 8.47 0.91 1.81
CA ILE A 122 7.35 1.82 1.58
C ILE A 122 7.84 3.19 1.16
N LYS A 123 8.87 3.73 1.81
CA LYS A 123 9.40 5.05 1.51
C LYS A 123 9.80 5.16 0.04
N THR A 124 10.57 4.21 -0.49
CA THR A 124 10.97 4.23 -1.89
C THR A 124 9.78 4.17 -2.85
N GLU A 125 8.78 3.35 -2.51
CA GLU A 125 7.56 3.20 -3.29
C GLU A 125 6.70 4.48 -3.28
N LEU A 126 6.49 5.08 -2.11
CA LEU A 126 5.72 6.31 -1.94
C LEU A 126 6.43 7.53 -2.53
N ASP A 127 7.74 7.67 -2.34
CA ASP A 127 8.53 8.75 -2.94
C ASP A 127 8.44 8.70 -4.48
N SER A 128 8.44 7.49 -5.06
CA SER A 128 8.28 7.31 -6.50
C SER A 128 6.87 7.70 -6.96
N LEU A 129 5.85 7.27 -6.20
CA LEU A 129 4.47 7.61 -6.48
C LEU A 129 4.19 9.11 -6.33
N GLU A 130 4.78 9.77 -5.34
CA GLU A 130 4.59 11.19 -5.08
C GLU A 130 5.15 12.07 -6.20
N ARG A 131 6.16 11.60 -6.93
CA ARG A 131 6.70 12.25 -8.14
C ARG A 131 5.77 12.15 -9.35
N ILE A 132 5.07 11.03 -9.50
CA ILE A 132 4.19 10.77 -10.66
C ILE A 132 2.71 11.07 -10.36
N LYS A 133 2.36 11.46 -9.12
CA LYS A 133 0.97 11.65 -8.69
C LYS A 133 0.20 12.63 -9.56
N ASP A 134 0.84 13.71 -10.01
CA ASP A 134 0.18 14.75 -10.82
C ASP A 134 -0.10 14.24 -12.24
N GLU A 135 0.77 13.40 -12.78
CA GLU A 135 0.59 12.75 -14.08
C GLU A 135 -0.52 11.70 -14.02
N GLU A 136 -0.47 10.81 -13.03
CA GLU A 136 -1.53 9.80 -12.81
C GLU A 136 -2.88 10.46 -12.48
N SER A 137 -2.90 11.54 -11.69
CA SER A 137 -4.13 12.31 -11.42
C SER A 137 -4.73 12.87 -12.70
N LYS A 138 -3.93 13.46 -13.59
CA LYS A 138 -4.41 13.96 -14.89
C LYS A 138 -4.92 12.83 -15.79
N LYS A 139 -4.23 11.70 -15.81
CA LYS A 139 -4.58 10.51 -16.59
C LYS A 139 -5.88 9.86 -16.12
N PHE A 140 -6.13 9.79 -14.82
CA PHE A 140 -7.40 9.29 -14.28
C PHE A 140 -8.53 10.30 -14.49
N LYS A 141 -8.27 11.59 -14.30
CA LYS A 141 -9.25 12.66 -14.55
C LYS A 141 -9.71 12.73 -16.01
N SER A 142 -8.83 12.48 -16.99
CA SER A 142 -9.25 12.41 -18.40
C SER A 142 -10.25 11.29 -18.67
N HIS A 143 -10.31 10.29 -17.79
CA HIS A 143 -11.26 9.19 -17.81
C HIS A 143 -12.41 9.38 -16.79
N ASN A 144 -12.58 10.58 -16.22
CA ASN A 144 -13.57 10.91 -15.18
C ASN A 144 -13.44 10.12 -13.87
N ILE A 145 -12.21 9.73 -13.51
CA ILE A 145 -11.90 9.09 -12.25
C ILE A 145 -11.13 10.11 -11.41
N GLU A 146 -11.74 10.59 -10.33
CA GLU A 146 -11.07 11.45 -9.36
C GLU A 146 -10.39 10.58 -8.30
N PHE A 147 -9.14 10.20 -8.54
CA PHE A 147 -8.36 9.39 -7.59
C PHE A 147 -8.04 10.18 -6.32
N ASP A 148 -8.35 9.60 -5.16
CA ASP A 148 -8.08 10.21 -3.86
C ASP A 148 -6.66 9.88 -3.36
N PHE A 149 -5.74 10.84 -3.53
CA PHE A 149 -4.38 10.75 -3.02
C PHE A 149 -4.25 11.04 -1.51
N TYR A 150 -5.35 11.37 -0.82
CA TYR A 150 -5.34 11.53 0.64
C TYR A 150 -4.88 10.26 1.37
N ILE A 151 -5.02 9.09 0.75
CA ILE A 151 -4.48 7.83 1.28
C ILE A 151 -2.95 7.89 1.53
N LEU A 152 -2.20 8.69 0.77
CA LEU A 152 -0.76 8.90 1.01
C LEU A 152 -0.50 9.58 2.34
N ILE A 153 -1.35 10.54 2.71
CA ILE A 153 -1.26 11.24 4.00
C ILE A 153 -1.58 10.25 5.12
N LYS A 154 -2.65 9.45 4.99
CA LYS A 154 -2.98 8.40 5.96
C LYS A 154 -1.85 7.39 6.17
N ILE A 155 -1.14 6.99 5.10
CA ILE A 155 0.02 6.10 5.21
C ILE A 155 1.17 6.78 5.97
N LYS A 156 1.42 8.08 5.71
CA LYS A 156 2.42 8.86 6.44
C LYS A 156 2.07 8.94 7.93
N GLU A 157 0.81 9.22 8.27
CA GLU A 157 0.30 9.23 9.65
C GLU A 157 0.46 7.86 10.33
N ALA A 158 0.02 6.78 9.68
CA ALA A 158 0.16 5.42 10.22
C ALA A 158 1.64 5.02 10.45
N MET A 159 2.56 5.53 9.63
CA MET A 159 3.99 5.33 9.86
C MET A 159 4.50 6.08 11.09
N VAL A 160 4.00 7.29 11.34
CA VAL A 160 4.30 8.03 12.58
C VAL A 160 3.82 7.23 13.79
N ASP A 161 2.61 6.67 13.74
CA ASP A 161 2.06 5.80 14.80
C ASP A 161 2.95 4.57 15.07
N VAL A 162 3.41 3.88 14.02
CA VAL A 162 4.32 2.74 14.16
C VAL A 162 5.64 3.17 14.81
N SER A 163 6.16 4.35 14.46
CA SER A 163 7.37 4.90 15.07
C SER A 163 7.17 5.25 16.55
N SER A 164 6.02 5.81 16.90
CA SER A 164 5.63 6.08 18.30
C SER A 164 5.57 4.80 19.12
N ASN A 165 4.99 3.75 18.57
CA ASN A 165 4.94 2.43 19.21
C ASN A 165 6.37 1.86 19.43
N CYS A 166 7.28 2.02 18.46
CA CYS A 166 8.69 1.64 18.64
C CYS A 166 9.35 2.39 19.82
N MET A 167 9.14 3.71 19.91
CA MET A 167 9.70 4.55 20.98
C MET A 167 9.15 4.14 22.35
N GLU A 168 7.83 3.94 22.47
CA GLU A 168 7.20 3.51 23.72
C GLU A 168 7.73 2.15 24.20
N LEU A 169 7.93 1.20 23.29
CA LEU A 169 8.47 -0.11 23.65
C LEU A 169 9.92 -0.02 24.12
N ALA A 170 10.74 0.77 23.44
CA ALA A 170 12.13 0.99 23.85
C ALA A 170 12.22 1.65 25.24
N LEU A 171 11.35 2.63 25.51
CA LEU A 171 11.24 3.28 26.83
C LEU A 171 10.76 2.30 27.92
N LYS A 172 9.74 1.48 27.62
CA LYS A 172 9.22 0.46 28.55
C LYS A 172 10.27 -0.59 28.90
N GLU A 173 11.02 -1.08 27.91
CA GLU A 173 12.11 -2.04 28.15
C GLU A 173 13.16 -1.46 29.10
N ARG A 174 13.59 -0.21 28.86
CA ARG A 174 14.52 0.50 29.77
C ARG A 174 14.00 0.62 31.20
N ARG A 175 12.72 0.94 31.38
CA ARG A 175 12.08 1.09 32.70
C ARG A 175 11.96 -0.23 33.45
N ASN A 176 11.60 -1.31 32.75
CA ASN A 176 11.50 -2.65 33.34
C ASN A 176 12.88 -3.18 33.78
N ASP A 177 13.93 -2.88 33.01
CA ASP A 177 15.30 -3.18 33.42
C ASP A 177 15.77 -2.31 34.60
N ALA A 178 15.27 -1.07 34.75
CA ALA A 178 15.55 -0.27 35.94
C ALA A 178 14.86 -0.84 37.19
N ALA A 179 13.60 -1.28 37.08
CA ALA A 179 12.85 -1.85 38.20
C ALA A 179 13.38 -3.23 38.67
N SER A 180 13.89 -4.05 37.76
CA SER A 180 14.51 -5.35 38.10
C SER A 180 15.92 -5.23 38.70
N ARG A 181 16.57 -4.05 38.59
CA ARG A 181 17.88 -3.78 39.21
C ARG A 181 17.79 -3.54 40.72
N ASP A 182 16.68 -2.99 41.23
CA ASP A 182 16.44 -2.83 42.68
C ASP A 182 16.38 -4.18 43.42
N SER A 183 16.33 -5.30 42.69
CA SER A 183 16.35 -6.67 43.23
C SER A 183 17.73 -7.36 43.20
N GLY A 184 18.83 -6.65 42.91
CA GLY A 184 20.19 -7.12 43.23
C GLY A 184 20.92 -8.01 42.20
N SER A 185 20.69 -7.85 40.89
CA SER A 185 21.40 -8.64 39.85
C SER A 185 22.60 -7.89 39.23
N ASN A 186 23.82 -8.40 39.45
CA ASN A 186 25.13 -7.86 39.05
C ASN A 186 25.52 -8.00 37.56
N LEU A 187 24.57 -8.00 36.61
CA LEU A 187 24.83 -8.06 35.15
C LEU A 187 24.78 -6.65 34.51
N ILE A 188 25.65 -5.73 34.94
CA ILE A 188 25.32 -4.29 34.90
C ILE A 188 25.86 -3.54 33.65
N ASN A 189 26.96 -3.95 33.00
CA ASN A 189 27.55 -3.15 31.91
C ASN A 189 27.12 -3.56 30.48
N GLY A 190 27.00 -4.86 30.19
CA GLY A 190 26.64 -5.33 28.85
C GLY A 190 25.20 -4.96 28.45
N LYS A 191 24.25 -5.15 29.37
CA LYS A 191 22.83 -4.81 29.15
C LYS A 191 22.61 -3.30 29.02
N ARG A 192 23.25 -2.45 29.85
CA ARG A 192 23.14 -0.98 29.73
C ARG A 192 23.54 -0.46 28.35
N LYS A 193 24.67 -0.93 27.80
CA LYS A 193 25.12 -0.54 26.45
C LYS A 193 24.17 -1.04 25.35
N GLU A 194 23.51 -2.18 25.54
CA GLU A 194 22.50 -2.71 24.62
C GLU A 194 21.22 -1.84 24.62
N HIS A 195 20.75 -1.38 25.79
CA HIS A 195 19.56 -0.51 25.87
C HIS A 195 19.82 0.88 25.32
N GLY A 196 20.96 1.51 25.62
CA GLY A 196 21.32 2.80 25.04
C GLY A 196 21.36 2.76 23.50
N LYS A 197 21.90 1.66 22.94
CA LYS A 197 21.84 1.41 21.48
C LYS A 197 20.41 1.25 20.97
N LEU A 198 19.52 0.58 21.70
CA LEU A 198 18.13 0.40 21.30
C LEU A 198 17.37 1.74 21.29
N LEU A 199 17.53 2.56 22.34
CA LEU A 199 16.93 3.90 22.43
C LEU A 199 17.43 4.81 21.30
N TRP A 200 18.74 4.79 21.05
CA TRP A 200 19.34 5.55 19.95
C TRP A 200 18.79 5.13 18.58
N ARG A 201 18.64 3.82 18.34
CA ARG A 201 18.04 3.33 17.09
C ARG A 201 16.57 3.73 16.96
N ALA A 202 15.78 3.63 18.04
CA ALA A 202 14.38 4.07 18.04
C ALA A 202 14.28 5.58 17.72
N PHE A 203 15.19 6.40 18.26
CA PHE A 203 15.27 7.83 17.98
C PHE A 203 15.62 8.10 16.51
N GLN A 204 16.65 7.43 15.98
CA GLN A 204 17.02 7.54 14.56
C GLN A 204 15.86 7.14 13.64
N PHE A 205 15.14 6.07 13.98
CA PHE A 205 13.96 5.64 13.23
C PHE A 205 12.86 6.72 13.25
N ALA A 206 12.50 7.24 14.43
CA ALA A 206 11.50 8.29 14.57
C ALA A 206 11.87 9.56 13.79
N PHE A 207 13.15 9.97 13.77
CA PHE A 207 13.62 11.12 13.00
C PHE A 207 13.52 10.90 11.48
N ARG A 208 13.80 9.67 11.00
CA ARG A 208 13.62 9.33 9.59
C ARG A 208 12.15 9.38 9.19
N VAL A 209 11.27 8.92 10.08
CA VAL A 209 9.81 8.98 9.89
C VAL A 209 9.31 10.42 9.92
N TYR A 210 9.79 11.27 10.84
CA TYR A 210 9.50 12.72 10.86
C TYR A 210 9.78 13.36 9.50
N THR A 211 10.98 13.12 8.96
CA THR A 211 11.40 13.68 7.67
C THR A 211 10.54 13.18 6.52
N PHE A 212 10.08 11.93 6.58
CA PHE A 212 9.22 11.32 5.57
C PHE A 212 7.77 11.82 5.62
N ALA A 213 7.20 11.93 6.83
CA ALA A 213 5.85 12.41 7.04
C ALA A 213 5.73 13.93 6.89
N GLY A 214 6.83 14.67 7.05
CA GLY A 214 6.85 16.13 7.05
C GLY A 214 6.45 16.73 8.40
N GLY A 215 6.47 15.92 9.47
CA GLY A 215 6.05 16.30 10.81
C GLY A 215 5.79 15.10 11.71
N HIS A 216 5.57 15.37 12.99
CA HIS A 216 5.10 14.43 14.01
C HIS A 216 3.76 14.91 14.55
N ASP A 217 2.98 13.99 15.12
CA ASP A 217 1.84 14.34 15.95
C ASP A 217 2.30 14.66 17.38
N ASP A 218 1.41 15.23 18.20
CA ASP A 218 1.73 15.62 19.58
C ASP A 218 2.31 14.45 20.40
N ARG A 219 1.81 13.22 20.14
CA ARG A 219 2.28 12.00 20.81
C ARG A 219 3.72 11.67 20.42
N ALA A 220 4.04 11.62 19.14
CA ALA A 220 5.39 11.33 18.67
C ALA A 220 6.40 12.39 19.16
N ASP A 221 5.99 13.65 19.21
CA ASP A 221 6.82 14.74 19.74
C ASP A 221 7.17 14.58 21.22
N ILE A 222 6.18 14.23 22.05
CA ILE A 222 6.38 13.96 23.48
C ILE A 222 7.33 12.78 23.67
N LEU A 223 7.10 11.67 22.95
CA LEU A 223 7.91 10.46 23.04
C LEU A 223 9.35 10.69 22.58
N THR A 224 9.54 11.46 21.50
CA THR A 224 10.87 11.80 20.99
C THR A 224 11.65 12.62 22.00
N ARG A 225 11.01 13.59 22.68
CA ARG A 225 11.64 14.40 23.75
C ARG A 225 11.97 13.55 24.98
N GLU A 226 11.08 12.65 25.37
CA GLU A 226 11.32 11.73 26.49
C GLU A 226 12.48 10.78 26.20
N LEU A 227 12.51 10.23 24.99
CA LEU A 227 13.59 9.37 24.51
C LEU A 227 14.93 10.10 24.49
N ALA A 228 14.97 11.35 24.02
CA ALA A 228 16.17 12.17 24.02
C ALA A 228 16.72 12.41 25.44
N LYS A 229 15.86 12.78 26.40
CA LYS A 229 16.25 12.95 27.81
C LYS A 229 16.84 11.67 28.40
N GLU A 230 16.28 10.53 28.04
CA GLU A 230 16.75 9.23 28.54
C GLU A 230 18.07 8.78 27.90
N ILE A 231 18.34 9.21 26.67
CA ILE A 231 19.65 9.02 26.03
C ILE A 231 20.70 9.94 26.68
N GLU A 232 20.36 11.20 26.95
CA GLU A 232 21.26 12.18 27.58
C GLU A 232 21.58 11.84 29.04
N SER A 233 20.63 11.22 29.75
CA SER A 233 20.81 10.81 31.15
C SER A 233 21.64 9.53 31.33
N ASP A 234 22.05 8.86 30.24
CA ASP A 234 22.88 7.65 30.30
C ASP A 234 24.38 8.04 30.26
N PRO A 235 25.17 7.82 31.33
CA PRO A 235 26.52 8.37 31.48
C PRO A 235 27.60 7.75 30.56
N ASN A 236 27.22 6.86 29.64
CA ASN A 236 28.14 6.27 28.66
C ASN A 236 27.66 6.61 27.24
N GLN A 237 27.86 7.87 26.85
CA GLN A 237 28.01 8.20 25.42
C GLN A 237 29.22 7.42 24.86
N PRO A 238 29.19 7.01 23.58
CA PRO A 238 30.40 6.55 22.90
C PRO A 238 31.48 7.65 22.88
#